data_AF-A0A377JX90-F1
#
_entry.id   AF-A0A377JX90-F1
#
_cell.length_a   1.000
_cell.length_b   1.000
_cell.length_c   1.000
_cell.angle_alpha   90.00
_cell.angle_beta   90.00
_cell.angle_gamma   90.00
#
_symmetry.space_group_name_H-M   'P 1'
#
loop_
_entity.id
_entity.type
_entity.pdbx_description
1 polymer ?
#
loop_
_entity_poly.entity_id
_entity_poly.type
_entity_poly.pdbx_seq_one_letter_code
_entity_poly.pdbx_strand_id
1 'polypeptide(L)'
;MKKNRWYGLFRDIKPMQDYINFSENRMVNMMGSFKAMFEEDAVSNIEDFIENMSLDNSVVKVRSGALKDGKIQFLQHHADLNALSQKAEQKRALIKILSGLNDESLGVAVNRQSGVAITQRRESGLMGLQDYLKISDDMDRLLCEKILGFVSHYFTQEQVFSIVDKKVGERYFSINSNESNTIRPCKFDLIFKTQLKTEAKDERFSHWNELLKVISPIRPELVPELLPLMLKDIDSPLIADLEEVLAQAQEAQEQMQQANAPLQEQMQQLEIMKLQAQIKS
;
A
#
# COMPACT_ATOMS: atom_id res chain seq x y z
N MET A 1 10.08 7.48 -18.06
CA MET A 1 10.13 8.66 -17.15
C MET A 1 11.43 9.42 -17.39
N LYS A 2 11.42 10.76 -17.41
CA LYS A 2 12.64 11.56 -17.54
C LYS A 2 13.50 11.37 -16.27
N LYS A 3 14.82 11.21 -16.42
CA LYS A 3 15.78 11.13 -15.29
C LYS A 3 15.50 12.23 -14.25
N ASN A 4 15.45 11.86 -12.98
CA ASN A 4 15.27 12.74 -11.82
C ASN A 4 13.98 13.56 -11.80
N ARG A 5 12.87 12.99 -12.27
CA ARG A 5 11.55 13.57 -12.01
C ARG A 5 10.60 12.52 -11.44
N TRP A 6 10.35 12.62 -10.14
CA TRP A 6 9.47 11.75 -9.39
C TRP A 6 8.09 12.40 -9.28
N TYR A 7 7.05 11.65 -9.63
CA TYR A 7 5.68 12.13 -9.56
C TYR A 7 4.79 11.03 -9.01
N GLY A 8 3.86 11.40 -8.16
CA GLY A 8 2.85 10.48 -7.64
C GLY A 8 1.71 10.25 -8.63
N LEU A 9 0.85 9.30 -8.25
CA LEU A 9 -0.36 8.87 -8.95
C LEU A 9 -1.20 10.02 -9.51
N PHE A 10 -1.41 11.07 -8.71
CA PHE A 10 -2.33 12.15 -9.04
C PHE A 10 -1.89 13.06 -10.18
N ARG A 11 -0.62 12.99 -10.61
CA ARG A 11 -0.12 13.91 -11.65
C ARG A 11 -0.85 13.75 -12.97
N ASP A 12 -1.04 12.50 -13.38
CA ASP A 12 -1.64 12.20 -14.68
C ASP A 12 -3.18 12.20 -14.58
N ILE A 13 -3.72 12.03 -13.36
CA ILE A 13 -5.17 12.07 -13.06
C ILE A 13 -5.69 13.50 -13.03
N LYS A 14 -4.94 14.44 -12.44
CA LYS A 14 -5.41 15.82 -12.21
C LYS A 14 -5.96 16.51 -13.47
N PRO A 15 -5.28 16.51 -14.63
CA PRO A 15 -5.81 17.16 -15.84
C PRO A 15 -7.12 16.54 -16.33
N MET A 16 -7.32 15.23 -16.09
CA MET A 16 -8.56 14.55 -16.44
C MET A 16 -9.70 14.96 -15.50
N GLN A 17 -9.42 15.07 -14.20
CA GLN A 17 -10.38 15.55 -13.21
C GLN A 17 -10.79 17.01 -13.49
N ASP A 18 -9.82 17.87 -13.81
CA ASP A 18 -10.08 19.28 -14.16
C ASP A 18 -11.00 19.37 -15.40
N TYR A 19 -10.78 18.50 -16.39
CA TYR A 19 -11.65 18.41 -17.57
C TYR A 19 -13.07 17.95 -17.22
N ILE A 20 -13.21 16.93 -16.37
CA ILE A 20 -14.52 16.44 -15.91
C ILE A 20 -15.28 17.57 -15.22
N ASN A 21 -14.64 18.23 -14.25
CA ASN A 21 -15.24 19.35 -13.53
C ASN A 21 -15.67 20.47 -14.49
N PHE A 22 -14.81 20.84 -15.45
CA PHE A 22 -15.14 21.83 -16.46
C PHE A 22 -16.33 21.41 -17.32
N SER A 23 -16.35 20.15 -17.78
CA SER A 23 -17.42 19.61 -18.62
C SER A 23 -18.76 19.57 -17.89
N GLU A 24 -18.80 19.17 -16.63
CA GLU A 24 -20.02 19.12 -15.83
C GLU A 24 -20.59 20.53 -15.60
N ASN A 25 -19.74 21.50 -15.23
CA ASN A 25 -20.17 22.89 -15.09
C ASN A 25 -20.70 23.45 -16.40
N ARG A 26 -20.05 23.13 -17.53
CA ARG A 26 -20.49 23.57 -18.86
C ARG A 26 -21.82 22.92 -19.25
N MET A 27 -22.02 21.64 -18.95
CA MET A 27 -23.27 20.93 -19.20
C MET A 27 -24.42 21.53 -18.39
N VAL A 28 -24.22 21.79 -17.10
CA VAL A 28 -25.24 22.44 -16.25
C VAL A 28 -25.61 23.82 -16.81
N ASN A 29 -24.62 24.61 -17.23
CA ASN A 29 -24.87 25.90 -17.84
C ASN A 29 -25.65 25.79 -19.18
N MET A 30 -25.31 24.82 -20.03
CA MET A 30 -26.01 24.55 -21.29
C MET A 30 -27.43 24.00 -21.09
N MET A 31 -27.71 23.31 -19.97
CA MET A 31 -29.06 22.87 -19.63
C MET A 31 -29.92 24.04 -19.13
N GLY A 32 -29.34 24.96 -18.36
CA GLY A 32 -30.03 26.14 -17.85
C GLY A 32 -30.08 27.34 -18.80
N SER A 33 -29.51 27.23 -20.01
CA SER A 33 -29.54 28.30 -21.00
C SER A 33 -29.98 27.78 -22.35
N PHE A 34 -30.86 28.52 -23.01
CA PHE A 34 -31.26 28.27 -24.39
C PHE A 34 -31.01 29.53 -25.22
N LYS A 35 -30.84 29.34 -26.53
CA LYS A 35 -30.84 30.44 -27.49
C LYS A 35 -32.00 30.23 -28.44
N ALA A 36 -32.84 31.25 -28.58
CA ALA A 36 -33.88 31.30 -29.59
C ALA A 36 -33.52 32.37 -30.62
N MET A 37 -33.69 32.04 -31.89
CA MET A 37 -33.69 33.01 -32.99
C MET A 37 -35.13 33.11 -33.48
N PHE A 38 -35.64 34.34 -33.63
CA PHE A 38 -36.97 34.57 -34.15
C PHE A 38 -36.99 35.77 -35.08
N GLU A 39 -37.87 35.74 -36.07
CA GLU A 39 -38.12 36.88 -36.97
C GLU A 39 -38.98 37.94 -36.26
N GLU A 40 -38.78 39.22 -36.60
CA GLU A 40 -39.43 40.36 -35.93
C GLU A 40 -40.96 40.27 -35.93
N ASP A 41 -41.55 39.65 -36.96
CA ASP A 41 -43.00 39.49 -37.11
C ASP A 41 -43.57 38.25 -36.38
N ALA A 42 -42.73 37.36 -35.87
CA ALA A 42 -43.14 36.09 -35.26
C ALA A 42 -43.79 36.25 -33.87
N VAL A 43 -43.45 37.32 -33.14
CA VAL A 43 -43.83 37.55 -31.75
C VAL A 43 -44.59 38.88 -31.62
N SER A 44 -45.61 38.95 -30.76
CA SER A 44 -46.39 40.18 -30.54
C SER A 44 -45.76 41.15 -29.54
N ASN A 45 -45.18 40.63 -28.46
CA ASN A 45 -44.46 41.39 -27.44
C ASN A 45 -43.16 40.64 -27.11
N ILE A 46 -42.01 41.30 -27.32
CA ILE A 46 -40.69 40.68 -27.20
C ILE A 46 -40.35 40.48 -25.71
N GLU A 47 -40.63 41.46 -24.86
CA GLU A 47 -40.35 41.38 -23.43
C GLU A 47 -41.13 40.24 -22.77
N ASP A 48 -42.44 40.14 -23.03
CA ASP A 48 -43.29 39.06 -22.52
C ASP A 48 -42.82 37.69 -23.03
N PHE A 49 -42.34 37.62 -24.27
CA PHE A 49 -41.83 36.38 -24.85
C PHE A 49 -40.55 35.94 -24.15
N ILE A 50 -39.61 36.85 -23.91
CA ILE A 50 -38.34 36.55 -23.22
C ILE A 50 -38.61 36.10 -21.78
N GLU A 51 -39.46 36.83 -21.05
CA GLU A 51 -39.77 36.52 -19.65
C GLU A 51 -40.45 35.15 -19.52
N ASN A 52 -41.50 34.89 -20.31
CA ASN A 52 -42.18 33.61 -20.25
C ASN A 52 -41.30 32.47 -20.77
N MET A 53 -40.50 32.68 -21.82
CA MET A 53 -39.61 31.65 -22.35
C MET A 53 -38.46 31.30 -21.37
N SER A 54 -38.11 32.20 -20.46
CA SER A 54 -37.11 31.93 -19.41
C SER A 54 -37.60 30.98 -18.30
N LEU A 55 -38.91 30.74 -18.20
CA LEU A 55 -39.51 29.86 -17.21
C LEU A 55 -39.58 28.42 -17.73
N ASP A 56 -39.22 27.45 -16.87
CA ASP A 56 -39.23 26.01 -17.21
C ASP A 56 -40.62 25.48 -17.63
N ASN A 57 -41.70 26.07 -17.10
CA ASN A 57 -43.09 25.72 -17.41
C ASN A 57 -43.87 26.97 -17.80
N SER A 58 -43.87 27.31 -19.10
CA SER A 58 -44.64 28.45 -19.60
C SER A 58 -45.42 28.12 -20.87
N VAL A 59 -46.50 28.87 -21.08
CA VAL A 59 -47.27 28.85 -22.31
C VAL A 59 -47.05 30.20 -22.99
N VAL A 60 -46.34 30.18 -24.12
CA VAL A 60 -45.96 31.39 -24.84
C VAL A 60 -46.82 31.55 -26.09
N LYS A 61 -47.41 32.73 -26.27
CA LYS A 61 -48.23 33.05 -27.45
C LYS A 61 -47.34 33.52 -28.60
N VAL A 62 -47.53 32.93 -29.77
CA VAL A 62 -46.85 33.27 -31.02
C VAL A 62 -47.87 33.65 -32.10
N ARG A 63 -47.44 34.40 -33.13
CA ARG A 63 -48.35 34.78 -34.23
C ARG A 63 -48.79 33.54 -35.01
N SER A 64 -50.03 33.54 -35.50
CA SER A 64 -50.55 32.45 -36.34
C SER A 64 -49.63 32.21 -37.55
N GLY A 65 -49.27 30.95 -37.80
CA GLY A 65 -48.33 30.57 -38.87
C GLY A 65 -46.84 30.60 -38.48
N ALA A 66 -46.43 31.31 -37.42
CA ALA A 66 -45.01 31.52 -37.10
C ALA A 66 -44.23 30.21 -36.83
N LEU A 67 -44.86 29.22 -36.18
CA LEU A 67 -44.25 27.90 -35.97
C LEU A 67 -44.22 27.04 -37.23
N LYS A 68 -45.23 27.17 -38.08
CA LYS A 68 -45.37 26.37 -39.32
C LYS A 68 -44.37 26.83 -40.39
N ASP A 69 -44.14 28.14 -40.43
CA ASP A 69 -43.24 28.78 -41.40
C ASP A 69 -41.77 28.78 -40.91
N GLY A 70 -41.50 28.23 -39.72
CA GLY A 70 -40.13 28.11 -39.18
C GLY A 70 -39.52 29.44 -38.72
N LYS A 71 -40.35 30.45 -38.43
CA LYS A 71 -39.91 31.80 -38.01
C LYS A 71 -39.32 31.87 -36.61
N ILE A 72 -39.38 30.77 -35.86
CA ILE A 72 -38.78 30.61 -34.53
C ILE A 72 -37.93 29.35 -34.56
N GLN A 73 -36.64 29.48 -34.28
CA GLN A 73 -35.69 28.39 -34.20
C GLN A 73 -35.03 28.37 -32.83
N PHE A 74 -35.07 27.21 -32.18
CA PHE A 74 -34.37 26.98 -30.93
C PHE A 74 -33.03 26.32 -31.22
N LEU A 75 -31.94 26.95 -30.79
CA LEU A 75 -30.65 26.29 -30.75
C LEU A 75 -30.65 25.37 -29.52
N GLN A 76 -30.86 24.08 -29.78
CA GLN A 76 -30.77 23.07 -28.75
C GLN A 76 -29.33 22.56 -28.65
N HIS A 77 -28.77 22.56 -27.43
CA HIS A 77 -27.42 22.07 -27.16
C HIS A 77 -27.34 20.54 -27.01
N HIS A 78 -28.36 19.77 -27.41
CA HIS A 78 -28.42 18.32 -27.15
C HIS A 78 -27.23 17.54 -27.73
N ALA A 79 -26.79 17.87 -28.95
CA ALA A 79 -25.63 17.23 -29.56
C ALA A 79 -24.33 17.51 -28.78
N ASP A 80 -24.13 18.77 -28.36
CA ASP A 80 -22.97 19.18 -27.58
C ASP A 80 -22.97 18.55 -26.18
N LEU A 81 -24.14 18.50 -25.53
CA LEU A 81 -24.35 17.87 -24.22
C LEU A 81 -23.99 16.37 -24.28
N ASN A 82 -24.48 15.66 -25.30
CA ASN A 82 -24.18 14.25 -25.49
C ASN A 82 -22.68 14.02 -25.74
N ALA A 83 -22.05 14.87 -26.56
CA ALA A 83 -20.62 14.80 -26.82
C ALA A 83 -19.77 15.08 -25.57
N LEU A 84 -20.14 16.07 -24.75
CA LEU A 84 -19.46 16.39 -23.50
C LEU A 84 -19.63 15.26 -22.47
N SER A 85 -20.86 14.75 -22.32
CA SER A 85 -21.17 13.63 -21.42
C SER A 85 -20.35 12.39 -21.77
N GLN A 86 -20.30 12.02 -23.07
CA GLN A 86 -19.52 10.88 -23.54
C GLN A 86 -18.02 11.07 -23.26
N LYS A 87 -17.47 12.27 -23.51
CA LYS A 87 -16.05 12.57 -23.22
C LYS A 87 -15.75 12.54 -21.73
N ALA A 88 -16.64 13.07 -20.88
CA ALA A 88 -16.49 13.01 -19.43
C ALA A 88 -16.43 11.55 -18.95
N GLU A 89 -17.32 10.70 -19.47
CA GLU A 89 -17.33 9.28 -19.13
C GLU A 89 -16.07 8.53 -19.61
N GLN A 90 -15.60 8.82 -20.83
CA GLN A 90 -14.32 8.32 -21.32
C GLN A 90 -13.16 8.73 -20.40
N LYS A 91 -13.15 9.97 -19.88
CA LYS A 91 -12.12 10.43 -18.94
C LYS A 91 -12.22 9.71 -17.60
N ARG A 92 -13.42 9.46 -17.08
CA ARG A 92 -13.60 8.65 -15.85
C ARG A 92 -13.05 7.23 -16.04
N ALA A 93 -13.32 6.61 -17.18
CA ALA A 93 -12.76 5.30 -17.51
C ALA A 93 -11.22 5.33 -17.60
N LEU A 94 -10.65 6.35 -18.23
CA LEU A 94 -9.20 6.53 -18.29
C LEU A 94 -8.57 6.77 -16.92
N ILE A 95 -9.22 7.52 -16.02
CA ILE A 95 -8.74 7.71 -14.64
C ILE A 95 -8.65 6.37 -13.92
N LYS A 96 -9.65 5.49 -14.07
CA LYS A 96 -9.60 4.14 -13.47
C LYS A 96 -8.40 3.33 -13.98
N ILE A 97 -8.20 3.32 -15.30
CA ILE A 97 -7.08 2.60 -15.94
C ILE A 97 -5.73 3.16 -15.47
N LEU A 98 -5.57 4.48 -15.54
CA LEU A 98 -4.34 5.18 -15.16
C LEU A 98 -4.03 5.04 -13.67
N SER A 99 -5.06 4.97 -12.83
CA SER A 99 -4.88 4.77 -11.40
C SER A 99 -4.30 3.40 -11.06
N GLY A 100 -4.38 2.42 -11.98
CA GLY A 100 -3.96 1.04 -11.73
C GLY A 100 -4.77 0.31 -10.65
N LEU A 101 -5.83 0.94 -10.14
CA LEU A 101 -6.68 0.42 -9.09
C LEU A 101 -7.85 -0.32 -9.71
N ASN A 102 -8.05 -1.55 -9.26
CA ASN A 102 -9.21 -2.36 -9.66
C ASN A 102 -10.44 -2.00 -8.81
N ASP A 103 -11.65 -2.32 -9.30
CA ASP A 103 -12.91 -1.99 -8.62
C ASP A 103 -13.02 -2.64 -7.23
N GLU A 104 -12.37 -3.80 -7.02
CA GLU A 104 -12.21 -4.43 -5.70
C GLU A 104 -11.31 -3.61 -4.76
N SER A 105 -10.20 -3.06 -5.28
CA SER A 105 -9.30 -2.19 -4.50
C SER A 105 -9.94 -0.84 -4.17
N LEU A 106 -10.86 -0.37 -5.03
CA LEU A 106 -11.65 0.85 -4.83
C LEU A 106 -12.86 0.63 -3.91
N GLY A 107 -13.14 -0.62 -3.50
CA GLY A 107 -14.30 -0.93 -2.65
C GLY A 107 -15.65 -0.78 -3.34
N VAL A 108 -15.67 -0.69 -4.67
CA VAL A 108 -16.88 -0.49 -5.49
C VAL A 108 -17.44 -1.84 -5.98
N ALA A 109 -16.68 -2.93 -5.85
CA ALA A 109 -17.12 -4.25 -6.32
C ALA A 109 -18.30 -4.80 -5.48
N VAL A 110 -19.44 -5.04 -6.15
CA VAL A 110 -20.68 -5.62 -5.56
C VAL A 110 -20.77 -7.14 -5.79
N ASN A 111 -19.68 -7.79 -6.22
CA ASN A 111 -19.73 -9.20 -6.60
C ASN A 111 -19.67 -10.16 -5.39
N ARG A 112 -20.61 -11.11 -5.34
CA ARG A 112 -20.55 -12.32 -4.49
C ARG A 112 -19.53 -13.31 -5.03
N GLN A 113 -18.24 -12.97 -4.97
CA GLN A 113 -17.16 -13.92 -5.28
C GLN A 113 -16.64 -14.62 -4.01
N SER A 114 -15.98 -15.76 -4.20
CA SER A 114 -15.24 -16.45 -3.13
C SER A 114 -14.21 -15.50 -2.53
N GLY A 115 -14.04 -15.51 -1.20
CA GLY A 115 -13.09 -14.64 -0.50
C GLY A 115 -11.67 -14.72 -1.08
N VAL A 116 -11.24 -15.89 -1.54
CA VAL A 116 -9.93 -16.11 -2.20
C VAL A 116 -9.81 -15.30 -3.50
N ALA A 117 -10.87 -15.26 -4.32
CA ALA A 117 -10.86 -14.50 -5.56
C ALA A 117 -10.84 -12.98 -5.30
N ILE A 118 -11.48 -12.54 -4.22
CA ILE A 118 -11.45 -11.13 -3.78
C ILE A 118 -10.04 -10.75 -3.32
N THR A 119 -9.39 -11.60 -2.51
CA THR A 119 -8.00 -11.38 -2.06
C THR A 119 -7.05 -11.29 -3.24
N GLN A 120 -7.11 -12.25 -4.17
CA GLN A 120 -6.22 -12.27 -5.34
C GLN A 120 -6.41 -11.03 -6.25
N ARG A 121 -7.64 -10.55 -6.43
CA ARG A 121 -7.90 -9.32 -7.19
C ARG A 121 -7.43 -8.07 -6.47
N ARG A 122 -7.55 -8.03 -5.14
CA ARG A 122 -7.01 -6.94 -4.32
C ARG A 122 -5.49 -6.86 -4.42
N GLU A 123 -4.81 -8.00 -4.37
CA GLU A 123 -3.36 -8.10 -4.59
C GLU A 123 -2.95 -7.62 -5.99
N SER A 124 -3.69 -8.02 -7.02
CA SER A 124 -3.44 -7.55 -8.38
C SER A 124 -3.62 -6.03 -8.53
N GLY A 125 -4.58 -5.42 -7.85
CA GLY A 125 -4.73 -3.95 -7.84
C GLY A 125 -3.64 -3.23 -7.05
N LEU A 126 -3.10 -3.88 -6.01
CA LEU A 126 -1.95 -3.38 -5.26
C LEU A 126 -0.66 -3.40 -6.10
N MET A 127 -0.51 -4.36 -7.01
CA MET A 127 0.62 -4.43 -7.94
C MET A 127 0.70 -3.20 -8.86
N GLY A 128 -0.43 -2.60 -9.25
CA GLY A 128 -0.45 -1.33 -9.99
C GLY A 128 0.12 -0.15 -9.22
N LEU A 129 0.05 -0.17 -7.88
CA LEU A 129 0.64 0.85 -7.02
C LEU A 129 2.14 0.65 -6.78
N GLN A 130 2.66 -0.55 -7.05
CA GLN A 130 4.06 -0.90 -6.78
C GLN A 130 5.04 -0.01 -7.55
N ASP A 131 4.70 0.38 -8.77
CA ASP A 131 5.54 1.29 -9.57
C ASP A 131 5.68 2.66 -8.90
N TYR A 132 4.60 3.19 -8.32
CA TYR A 132 4.65 4.47 -7.59
C TYR A 132 5.45 4.37 -6.29
N LEU A 133 5.34 3.27 -5.57
CA LEU A 133 6.13 3.00 -4.38
C LEU A 133 7.62 2.90 -4.72
N LYS A 134 7.96 2.17 -5.78
CA LYS A 134 9.34 2.03 -6.24
C LYS A 134 9.94 3.38 -6.64
N ILE A 135 9.17 4.25 -7.30
CA ILE A 135 9.60 5.61 -7.63
C ILE A 135 9.81 6.45 -6.36
N SER A 136 8.96 6.28 -5.34
CA SER A 136 9.16 6.92 -4.04
C SER A 136 10.45 6.44 -3.37
N ASP A 137 10.70 5.13 -3.37
CA ASP A 137 11.93 4.55 -2.81
C ASP A 137 13.17 5.08 -3.54
N ASP A 138 13.12 5.15 -4.88
CA ASP A 138 14.20 5.71 -5.69
C ASP A 138 14.45 7.20 -5.38
N MET A 139 13.38 7.96 -5.09
CA MET A 139 13.47 9.36 -4.67
C MET A 139 14.15 9.48 -3.31
N ASP A 140 13.70 8.70 -2.32
CA ASP A 140 14.23 8.71 -0.96
C ASP A 140 15.71 8.28 -0.96
N ARG A 141 16.05 7.27 -1.77
CA ARG A 141 17.43 6.85 -1.96
C ARG A 141 18.31 7.98 -2.46
N LEU A 142 17.87 8.70 -3.50
CA LEU A 142 18.64 9.82 -4.03
C LEU A 142 18.73 10.97 -3.02
N LEU A 143 17.65 11.26 -2.30
CA LEU A 143 17.63 12.30 -1.27
C LEU A 143 18.65 11.98 -0.17
N CYS A 144 18.64 10.75 0.35
CA CYS A 144 19.61 10.27 1.31
C CYS A 144 21.05 10.35 0.79
N GLU A 145 21.29 10.00 -0.47
CA GLU A 145 22.61 10.13 -1.10
C GLU A 145 23.09 11.60 -1.11
N LYS A 146 22.20 12.55 -1.41
CA LYS A 146 22.52 13.98 -1.38
C LYS A 146 22.74 14.50 0.02
N ILE A 147 21.92 14.09 0.98
CA ILE A 147 22.08 14.45 2.39
C ILE A 147 23.42 13.94 2.91
N LEU A 148 23.76 12.67 2.67
CA LEU A 148 25.07 12.11 3.04
C LEU A 148 26.22 12.85 2.38
N GLY A 149 26.08 13.23 1.11
CA GLY A 149 27.05 14.09 0.43
C GLY A 149 27.26 15.43 1.12
N PHE A 150 26.18 16.09 1.58
CA PHE A 150 26.29 17.33 2.34
C PHE A 150 26.86 17.11 3.74
N VAL A 151 26.46 16.04 4.44
CA VAL A 151 27.01 15.71 5.77
C VAL A 151 28.52 15.50 5.68
N SER A 152 28.99 14.68 4.74
CA SER A 152 30.43 14.49 4.50
C SER A 152 31.18 15.77 4.15
N HIS A 153 30.53 16.74 3.50
CA HIS A 153 31.19 17.99 3.12
C HIS A 153 31.25 19.02 4.27
N TYR A 154 30.19 19.11 5.09
CA TYR A 154 30.06 20.16 6.11
C TYR A 154 30.41 19.69 7.54
N PHE A 155 30.27 18.41 7.87
CA PHE A 155 30.56 17.89 9.21
C PHE A 155 32.00 17.36 9.27
N THR A 156 32.94 18.30 9.46
CA THR A 156 34.38 18.01 9.53
C THR A 156 34.96 18.03 10.93
N GLN A 157 34.21 18.51 11.93
CA GLN A 157 34.64 18.58 13.33
C GLN A 157 34.44 17.24 14.05
N GLU A 158 35.23 17.02 15.12
CA GLU A 158 35.09 15.87 16.01
C GLU A 158 33.74 15.91 16.74
N GLN A 159 33.02 14.80 16.74
CA GLN A 159 31.73 14.66 17.40
C GLN A 159 31.68 13.37 18.22
N VAL A 160 31.10 13.44 19.41
CA VAL A 160 30.91 12.28 20.29
C VAL A 160 29.43 11.97 20.40
N PHE A 161 29.06 10.73 20.10
CA PHE A 161 27.69 10.24 20.17
C PHE A 161 27.56 9.20 21.30
N SER A 162 26.48 9.29 22.06
CA SER A 162 26.09 8.27 23.04
C SER A 162 24.92 7.44 22.51
N ILE A 163 25.09 6.12 22.53
CA ILE A 163 24.01 5.16 22.28
C ILE A 163 23.60 4.62 23.64
N VAL A 164 22.37 4.93 24.05
CA VAL A 164 21.79 4.44 25.29
C VAL A 164 20.86 3.28 24.95
N ASP A 165 21.32 2.05 25.16
CA ASP A 165 20.50 0.84 25.02
C ASP A 165 20.22 0.25 26.40
N LYS A 166 18.95 -0.05 26.68
CA LYS A 166 18.50 -0.66 27.95
C LYS A 166 19.08 -2.06 28.17
N LYS A 167 19.42 -2.80 27.11
CA LYS A 167 19.97 -4.17 27.22
C LYS A 167 21.49 -4.23 27.15
N VAL A 168 22.12 -3.36 26.37
CA VAL A 168 23.55 -3.45 26.01
C VAL A 168 24.42 -2.42 26.77
N GLY A 169 23.80 -1.46 27.45
CA GLY A 169 24.48 -0.39 28.21
C GLY A 169 24.78 0.87 27.37
N GLU A 170 25.36 1.88 28.01
CA GLU A 170 25.79 3.11 27.32
C GLU A 170 27.10 2.90 26.56
N ARG A 171 27.11 3.24 25.27
CA ARG A 171 28.33 3.23 24.44
C ARG A 171 28.58 4.62 23.87
N TYR A 172 29.81 5.09 23.98
CA TYR A 172 30.27 6.33 23.38
C TYR A 172 31.13 6.02 22.15
N PHE A 173 30.86 6.71 21.04
CA PHE A 173 31.71 6.65 19.86
C PHE A 173 32.03 8.04 19.35
N SER A 174 33.30 8.28 19.04
CA SER A 174 33.76 9.54 18.43
C SER A 174 33.93 9.38 16.92
N ILE A 175 33.44 10.37 16.19
CA ILE A 175 33.55 10.49 14.73
C ILE A 175 34.47 11.68 14.41
N ASN A 176 35.19 11.62 13.29
CA ASN A 176 36.13 12.64 12.81
C ASN A 176 37.33 12.92 13.71
N SER A 177 37.67 12.01 14.64
CA SER A 177 38.87 12.11 15.48
C SER A 177 40.17 11.81 14.72
N ASN A 178 40.14 10.91 13.73
CA ASN A 178 41.29 10.48 12.92
C ASN A 178 40.89 10.23 11.44
N GLU A 179 41.87 10.13 10.52
CA GLU A 179 41.62 9.86 9.08
C GLU A 179 40.88 8.54 8.79
N SER A 180 40.95 7.58 9.74
CA SER A 180 40.23 6.30 9.69
C SER A 180 38.77 6.41 10.12
N ASN A 181 38.41 7.42 10.92
CA ASN A 181 37.07 7.63 11.47
C ASN A 181 36.38 8.86 10.86
N THR A 182 36.86 9.34 9.72
CA THR A 182 36.28 10.48 9.01
C THR A 182 35.01 10.06 8.28
N ILE A 183 33.97 10.90 8.28
CA ILE A 183 32.71 10.63 7.55
C ILE A 183 32.98 10.66 6.04
N ARG A 184 33.22 9.49 5.45
CA ARG A 184 33.34 9.31 4.01
C ARG A 184 32.02 8.79 3.43
N PRO A 185 31.68 9.13 2.17
CA PRO A 185 30.59 8.49 1.46
C PRO A 185 30.96 7.02 1.23
N CYS A 186 30.64 6.16 2.20
CA CYS A 186 30.79 4.73 2.07
C CYS A 186 29.65 4.18 1.21
N LYS A 187 29.99 3.28 0.28
CA LYS A 187 29.02 2.60 -0.56
C LYS A 187 28.40 1.46 0.24
N PHE A 188 27.34 1.76 0.97
CA PHE A 188 26.54 0.73 1.65
C PHE A 188 25.55 0.13 0.65
N ASP A 189 25.43 -1.19 0.64
CA ASP A 189 24.41 -1.91 -0.13
C ASP A 189 23.12 -2.00 0.70
N LEU A 190 22.53 -0.83 0.97
CA LEU A 190 21.26 -0.78 1.72
C LEU A 190 20.11 -1.13 0.78
N ILE A 191 19.54 -2.30 0.98
CA ILE A 191 18.32 -2.74 0.29
C ILE A 191 17.13 -2.34 1.14
N PHE A 192 16.62 -1.12 0.93
CA PHE A 192 15.32 -0.74 1.46
C PHE A 192 14.24 -1.44 0.63
N LYS A 193 13.47 -2.33 1.26
CA LYS A 193 12.30 -2.95 0.65
C LYS A 193 11.05 -2.33 1.28
N THR A 194 10.50 -1.32 0.63
CA THR A 194 9.13 -0.88 0.93
C THR A 194 8.18 -1.88 0.26
N GLN A 195 7.88 -2.96 0.95
CA GLN A 195 6.84 -3.89 0.50
C GLN A 195 5.50 -3.40 1.04
N LEU A 196 4.48 -3.38 0.16
CA LEU A 196 3.10 -3.34 0.61
C LEU A 196 2.90 -4.51 1.57
N LYS A 197 2.28 -4.27 2.72
CA LYS A 197 1.82 -5.34 3.61
C LYS A 197 0.78 -6.15 2.84
N THR A 198 1.29 -7.13 2.10
CA THR A 198 0.54 -8.08 1.28
C THR A 198 0.14 -9.23 2.17
N GLU A 199 1.09 -9.74 2.95
CA GLU A 199 0.82 -10.82 3.89
C GLU A 199 0.12 -10.31 5.14
N ALA A 200 -1.15 -10.66 5.28
CA ALA A 200 -1.86 -10.56 6.55
C ALA A 200 -1.18 -11.48 7.58
N LYS A 201 -1.29 -11.13 8.87
CA LYS A 201 -0.81 -11.99 9.96
C LYS A 201 -1.35 -13.43 9.84
N ASP A 202 -2.58 -13.55 9.35
CA ASP A 202 -3.27 -14.82 9.14
C ASP A 202 -2.67 -15.66 8.00
N GLU A 203 -2.16 -15.02 6.93
CA GLU A 203 -1.52 -15.72 5.82
C GLU A 203 -0.14 -16.25 6.21
N ARG A 204 0.66 -15.44 6.93
CA ARG A 204 1.93 -15.92 7.50
C ARG A 204 1.72 -17.08 8.46
N PHE A 205 0.70 -16.98 9.31
CA PHE A 205 0.32 -18.08 10.22
C PHE A 205 -0.10 -19.34 9.45
N SER A 206 -0.88 -19.20 8.38
CA SER A 206 -1.27 -20.33 7.52
C SER A 206 -0.04 -20.99 6.88
N HIS A 207 0.90 -20.20 6.36
CA HIS A 207 2.13 -20.71 5.75
C HIS A 207 2.99 -21.45 6.76
N TRP A 208 3.16 -20.88 7.95
CA TRP A 208 3.83 -21.55 9.06
C TRP A 208 3.14 -22.85 9.48
N ASN A 209 1.81 -22.88 9.52
CA ASN A 209 1.07 -24.10 9.84
C ASN A 209 1.27 -25.19 8.78
N GLU A 210 1.39 -24.84 7.49
CA GLU A 210 1.74 -25.82 6.46
C GLU A 210 3.16 -26.35 6.63
N LEU A 211 4.14 -25.46 6.89
CA LEU A 211 5.51 -25.87 7.18
C LEU A 211 5.59 -26.79 8.39
N LEU A 212 4.87 -26.47 9.48
CA LEU A 212 4.82 -27.29 10.68
C LEU A 212 4.15 -28.63 10.43
N LYS A 213 3.09 -28.70 9.62
CA LYS A 213 2.46 -29.97 9.22
C LYS A 213 3.39 -30.87 8.40
N VAL A 214 4.26 -30.30 7.58
CA VAL A 214 5.26 -31.06 6.80
C VAL A 214 6.44 -31.49 7.68
N ILE A 215 6.91 -30.62 8.58
CA ILE A 215 8.09 -30.89 9.41
C ILE A 215 7.76 -31.79 10.60
N SER A 216 6.59 -31.65 11.22
CA SER A 216 6.16 -32.44 12.38
C SER A 216 6.32 -33.97 12.21
N PRO A 217 5.90 -34.60 11.09
CA PRO A 217 6.12 -36.03 10.88
C PRO A 217 7.55 -36.40 10.47
N ILE A 218 8.36 -35.46 9.97
CA ILE A 218 9.73 -35.72 9.48
C ILE A 218 10.76 -35.56 10.60
N ARG A 219 10.69 -34.44 11.34
CA ARG A 219 11.61 -34.08 12.43
C ARG A 219 10.85 -33.32 13.53
N PRO A 220 10.18 -34.05 14.45
CA PRO A 220 9.39 -33.44 15.52
C PRO A 220 10.25 -32.63 16.51
N GLU A 221 11.55 -32.93 16.62
CA GLU A 221 12.49 -32.23 17.51
C GLU A 221 12.70 -30.76 17.14
N LEU A 222 12.47 -30.38 15.88
CA LEU A 222 12.63 -28.99 15.42
C LEU A 222 11.41 -28.11 15.72
N VAL A 223 10.26 -28.70 16.08
CA VAL A 223 9.01 -27.95 16.29
C VAL A 223 9.11 -26.93 17.45
N PRO A 224 9.70 -27.27 18.62
CA PRO A 224 9.90 -26.31 19.70
C PRO A 224 10.80 -25.12 19.32
N GLU A 225 11.80 -25.33 18.45
CA GLU A 225 12.70 -24.27 17.97
C GLU A 225 12.05 -23.36 16.92
N LEU A 226 11.12 -23.91 16.14
CA LEU A 226 10.42 -23.17 15.09
C LEU A 226 9.25 -22.32 15.62
N LEU A 227 8.67 -22.68 16.78
CA LEU A 227 7.55 -21.96 17.40
C LEU A 227 7.88 -20.49 17.74
N PRO A 228 9.01 -20.16 18.39
CA PRO A 228 9.42 -18.77 18.63
C PRO A 228 9.64 -17.99 17.33
N LEU A 229 10.22 -18.63 16.32
CA LEU A 229 10.47 -18.01 15.01
C LEU A 229 9.16 -17.66 14.32
N MET A 230 8.17 -18.55 14.36
CA MET A 230 6.83 -18.31 13.84
C MET A 230 6.14 -17.13 14.53
N LEU A 231 6.20 -17.07 15.86
CA LEU A 231 5.54 -16.01 16.62
C LEU A 231 6.21 -14.65 16.44
N LYS A 232 7.54 -14.64 16.28
CA LYS A 232 8.31 -13.45 15.93
C LYS A 232 7.95 -12.92 14.55
N ASP A 233 7.75 -13.80 13.58
CA ASP A 233 7.33 -13.44 12.22
C ASP A 233 5.88 -12.91 12.15
N ILE A 234 5.02 -13.33 13.08
CA ILE A 234 3.62 -12.87 13.20
C ILE A 234 3.49 -11.60 14.07
N ASP A 235 4.58 -11.12 14.66
CA ASP A 235 4.61 -10.04 15.66
C ASP A 235 3.58 -10.31 16.78
N SER A 236 3.61 -11.51 17.37
CA SER A 236 2.70 -11.88 18.45
C SER A 236 3.13 -11.25 19.78
N PRO A 237 2.21 -10.70 20.60
CA PRO A 237 2.56 -10.21 21.94
C PRO A 237 3.00 -11.34 22.88
N LEU A 238 2.68 -12.60 22.55
CA LEU A 238 2.98 -13.78 23.37
C LEU A 238 4.44 -14.24 23.28
N ILE A 239 5.28 -13.58 22.48
CA ILE A 239 6.70 -13.96 22.32
C ILE A 239 7.41 -13.91 23.67
N ALA A 240 7.19 -12.87 24.46
CA ALA A 240 7.86 -12.70 25.76
C ALA A 240 7.52 -13.84 26.73
N ASP A 241 6.24 -14.19 26.83
CA ASP A 241 5.76 -15.26 27.71
C ASP A 241 6.28 -16.64 27.26
N LEU A 242 6.37 -16.88 25.95
CA LEU A 242 6.89 -18.13 25.40
C LEU A 242 8.41 -18.26 25.50
N GLU A 243 9.15 -17.17 25.32
CA GLU A 243 10.60 -17.13 25.59
C GLU A 243 10.87 -17.47 27.06
N GLU A 244 10.06 -16.97 27.99
CA GLU A 244 10.16 -17.29 29.42
C GLU A 244 9.85 -18.76 29.70
N VAL A 245 8.76 -19.30 29.12
CA VAL A 245 8.40 -20.73 29.29
C VAL A 245 9.45 -21.66 28.69
N LEU A 246 10.03 -21.32 27.54
CA LEU A 246 11.08 -22.12 26.90
C LEU A 246 12.39 -22.07 27.67
N ALA A 247 12.77 -20.89 28.20
CA ALA A 247 13.91 -20.75 29.09
C ALA A 247 13.73 -21.60 30.36
N GLN A 248 12.56 -21.53 30.99
CA GLN A 248 12.23 -22.36 32.16
C GLN A 248 12.23 -23.87 31.85
N ALA A 249 11.73 -24.27 30.67
CA ALA A 249 11.75 -25.66 30.23
C ALA A 249 13.18 -26.16 29.97
N GLN A 250 14.03 -25.34 29.33
CA GLN A 250 15.45 -25.65 29.11
C GLN A 250 16.21 -25.74 30.43
N GLU A 251 16.02 -24.78 31.34
CA GLU A 251 16.63 -24.81 32.68
C GLU A 251 16.20 -26.04 33.48
N ALA A 252 14.90 -26.40 33.42
CA ALA A 252 14.40 -27.62 34.07
C ALA A 252 14.99 -28.90 33.45
N GLN A 253 15.20 -28.90 32.14
CA GLN A 253 15.79 -30.04 31.42
C GLN A 253 17.29 -30.17 31.68
N GLU A 254 18.03 -29.05 31.77
CA GLU A 254 19.44 -29.01 32.17
C GLU A 254 19.62 -29.42 33.64
N GLN A 255 18.74 -28.98 34.54
CA GLN A 255 18.73 -29.41 35.94
C GLN A 255 18.42 -30.90 36.07
N MET A 256 17.50 -31.45 35.28
CA MET A 256 17.25 -32.90 35.24
C MET A 256 18.43 -33.69 34.68
N GLN A 257 19.14 -33.17 33.68
CA GLN A 257 20.33 -33.82 33.11
C GLN A 257 21.50 -33.80 34.10
N GLN A 258 21.72 -32.68 34.81
CA GLN A 258 22.77 -32.59 35.84
C GLN A 258 22.44 -33.45 37.07
N ALA A 259 21.16 -33.57 37.46
CA ALA A 259 20.74 -34.42 38.57
C ALA A 259 20.85 -35.92 38.24
N ASN A 260 20.64 -36.33 36.98
CA ASN A 260 20.73 -37.72 36.55
C ASN A 260 22.13 -38.14 36.04
N ALA A 261 23.04 -37.20 35.78
CA ALA A 261 24.41 -37.49 35.35
C ALA A 261 25.18 -38.46 36.29
N PRO A 262 25.22 -38.28 37.63
CA PRO A 262 25.91 -39.23 38.52
C PRO A 262 25.22 -40.60 38.60
N LEU A 263 23.89 -40.65 38.40
CA LEU A 263 23.13 -41.91 38.41
C LEU A 263 23.35 -42.71 37.12
N GLN A 264 23.48 -42.03 35.98
CA GLN A 264 23.82 -42.64 34.69
C GLN A 264 25.26 -43.16 34.67
N GLU A 265 26.23 -42.43 35.24
CA GLU A 265 27.61 -42.91 35.37
C GLU A 265 27.70 -44.16 36.27
N GLN A 266 26.97 -44.21 37.39
CA GLN A 266 26.92 -45.41 38.23
C GLN A 266 26.27 -46.61 37.53
N MET A 267 25.21 -46.39 36.76
CA MET A 267 24.57 -47.45 35.99
C MET A 267 25.49 -48.02 34.91
N GLN A 268 26.22 -47.16 34.18
CA GLN A 268 27.20 -47.58 33.18
C GLN A 268 28.37 -48.34 33.82
N GLN A 269 28.86 -47.90 34.99
CA GLN A 269 29.91 -48.63 35.71
C GLN A 269 29.45 -50.02 36.18
N LEU A 270 28.22 -50.15 36.67
CA LEU A 270 27.65 -51.44 37.06
C LEU A 270 27.46 -52.37 35.85
N GLU A 271 27.11 -51.83 34.70
CA GLU A 271 26.97 -52.60 33.45
C GLU A 271 28.34 -53.07 32.92
N ILE A 272 29.36 -52.22 32.98
CA ILE A 272 30.75 -52.58 32.69
C ILE A 272 31.25 -53.67 33.66
N MET A 273 30.94 -53.57 34.96
CA MET A 273 31.30 -54.60 35.94
C MET A 273 30.59 -55.94 35.66
N LYS A 274 29.31 -55.92 35.27
CA LYS A 274 28.57 -57.14 34.87
C LYS A 274 29.17 -57.79 33.62
N LEU A 275 29.52 -56.99 32.62
CA LEU A 275 30.18 -57.48 31.39
C LEU A 275 31.56 -58.05 31.71
N GLN A 276 32.34 -57.41 32.58
CA GLN A 276 33.63 -57.93 33.03
C GLN A 276 33.51 -59.23 33.84
N ALA A 277 32.45 -59.37 34.63
CA ALA A 277 32.16 -60.60 35.37
C ALA A 277 31.75 -61.76 34.45
N GLN A 278 31.02 -61.49 33.37
CA GLN A 278 30.67 -62.49 32.35
C GLN A 278 31.89 -62.98 31.54
N ILE A 279 32.95 -62.18 31.43
CA ILE A 279 34.18 -62.56 30.70
C ILE A 279 35.13 -63.41 31.56
N LYS A 280 34.96 -63.46 32.88
CA LYS A 280 35.80 -64.24 33.83
C LYS A 280 35.20 -65.59 34.26
N SER A 281 34.10 -66.02 33.66
CA SER A 281 33.49 -67.35 33.79
C SER A 281 33.69 -68.11 32.49
#